data_AF-A0AAW1DY71-F1
#
_entry.id   AF-A0AAW1DY71-F1
#
_cell.length_a   1.000
_cell.length_b   1.000
_cell.length_c   1.000
_cell.angle_alpha   90.00
_cell.angle_beta   90.00
_cell.angle_gamma   90.00
#
_symmetry.space_group_name_H-M   'P 1'
#
loop_
_entity.id
_entity.type
_entity.pdbx_description
1 polymer ?
#
loop_
_entity_poly.entity_id
_entity_poly.type
_entity_poly.pdbx_seq_one_letter_code
_entity_poly.pdbx_strand_id
1 'polypeptide(L)'
;MSGDDDTQEQTIADDLVVTKYKMGAEIANQALKTVVVAAMPGVSVLSLCQKGDAFIMAETGKIFKKEKDMKKGIAFPTCVSVNNCVCHHSPLKSDADVMLKDGDLVKIDLGVHVDGFISNVAHSLVVGVTKDNPLTGRKADVIKAAHLCAEAALRLVKPGNQNSQVTEAWNKIAKSFKCSPIEGMLSHQLKQHVIDGEKTIIQNPTDQQKKDHEKAEFEVHEVYAVDVLISTGEGKAKDGGQRTTVYKRDPNKVYGLKMKTSRTFFSEMERRFDTMPFTLRAFEDEGKARLGVVECAKHELLQPFNVLHEKESEVVAQFKFTVLLMANGPLRITNSLFEPELYKSELEVEDAELKALLQSSASRKTQKKKKKKASKTVETATGQAMETEAAE
;
A
#
# COMPACT_ATOMS: atom_id res chain seq x y z
N MET A 1 -27.58 -1.28 -26.42
CA MET A 1 -28.71 -0.56 -25.81
C MET A 1 -28.10 0.39 -24.80
N SER A 2 -28.25 1.68 -25.07
CA SER A 2 -27.79 2.81 -24.28
C SER A 2 -28.51 2.82 -22.93
N GLY A 3 -27.74 2.68 -21.86
CA GLY A 3 -28.14 3.02 -20.51
C GLY A 3 -27.01 3.85 -19.93
N ASP A 4 -27.01 5.14 -20.25
CA ASP A 4 -26.42 6.15 -19.36
C ASP A 4 -27.29 6.13 -18.10
N ASP A 5 -27.04 5.16 -17.24
CA ASP A 5 -27.46 5.27 -15.85
C ASP A 5 -26.38 6.16 -15.23
N ASP A 6 -26.76 7.42 -15.00
CA ASP A 6 -25.97 8.47 -14.38
C ASP A 6 -25.76 8.08 -12.89
N THR A 7 -25.14 6.92 -12.65
CA THR A 7 -24.86 6.40 -11.31
C THR A 7 -23.82 7.32 -10.71
N GLN A 8 -24.32 8.29 -9.95
CA GLN A 8 -23.55 9.20 -9.14
C GLN A 8 -22.47 8.41 -8.38
N GLU A 9 -21.21 8.78 -8.56
CA GLU A 9 -20.07 8.09 -7.94
C GLU A 9 -20.29 8.03 -6.41
N GLN A 10 -20.39 6.83 -5.85
CA GLN A 10 -20.57 6.64 -4.42
C GLN A 10 -19.26 6.99 -3.69
N THR A 11 -19.32 7.95 -2.77
CA THR A 11 -18.15 8.42 -2.02
C THR A 11 -18.27 8.15 -0.53
N ILE A 12 -17.19 8.36 0.21
CA ILE A 12 -17.16 8.28 1.69
C ILE A 12 -17.91 9.43 2.39
N ALA A 13 -18.68 10.23 1.65
CA ALA A 13 -19.72 11.07 2.23
C ALA A 13 -20.90 10.24 2.76
N ASP A 14 -21.10 9.02 2.22
CA ASP A 14 -22.08 8.04 2.69
C ASP A 14 -21.47 7.10 3.75
N ASP A 15 -22.13 6.98 4.90
CA ASP A 15 -21.74 6.10 6.00
C ASP A 15 -21.70 4.61 5.60
N LEU A 16 -22.55 4.18 4.66
CA LEU A 16 -22.54 2.81 4.15
C LEU A 16 -21.25 2.53 3.35
N VAL A 17 -20.79 3.49 2.55
CA VAL A 17 -19.53 3.40 1.81
C VAL A 17 -18.35 3.30 2.78
N VAL A 18 -18.34 4.14 3.83
CA VAL A 18 -17.33 4.06 4.89
C VAL A 18 -17.35 2.70 5.59
N THR A 19 -18.53 2.12 5.80
CA THR A 19 -18.69 0.79 6.39
C THR A 19 -18.09 -0.30 5.51
N LYS A 20 -18.35 -0.28 4.20
CA LYS A 20 -17.77 -1.21 3.23
C LYS A 20 -16.24 -1.14 3.20
N TYR A 21 -15.66 0.07 3.18
CA TYR A 21 -14.22 0.28 3.33
C TYR A 21 -13.67 -0.31 4.63
N LYS A 22 -14.29 -0.02 5.77
CA LYS A 22 -13.83 -0.53 7.07
C LYS A 22 -13.89 -2.06 7.16
N MET A 23 -14.94 -2.68 6.63
CA MET A 23 -15.05 -4.15 6.59
C MET A 23 -13.97 -4.77 5.70
N GLY A 24 -13.73 -4.21 4.51
CA GLY A 24 -12.64 -4.65 3.64
C GLY A 24 -11.27 -4.50 4.32
N ALA A 25 -11.02 -3.37 4.98
CA ALA A 25 -9.78 -3.13 5.70
C ALA A 25 -9.57 -4.04 6.90
N GLU A 26 -10.64 -4.39 7.64
CA GLU A 26 -10.55 -5.37 8.73
C GLU A 26 -10.09 -6.73 8.22
N ILE A 27 -10.68 -7.22 7.13
CA ILE A 27 -10.26 -8.47 6.48
C ILE A 27 -8.82 -8.37 6.00
N ALA A 28 -8.44 -7.26 5.35
CA ALA A 28 -7.06 -7.05 4.88
C ALA A 28 -6.05 -7.06 6.04
N ASN A 29 -6.38 -6.41 7.16
CA ASN A 29 -5.53 -6.39 8.35
C ASN A 29 -5.35 -7.81 8.95
N GLN A 30 -6.42 -8.60 9.01
CA GLN A 30 -6.37 -9.98 9.50
C GLN A 30 -5.62 -10.91 8.55
N ALA A 31 -5.81 -10.76 7.23
CA ALA A 31 -5.07 -11.49 6.21
C ALA A 31 -3.57 -11.19 6.32
N LEU A 32 -3.20 -9.91 6.40
CA LEU A 32 -1.82 -9.48 6.56
C LEU A 32 -1.20 -10.10 7.81
N LYS A 33 -1.87 -9.98 8.97
CA LYS A 33 -1.40 -10.58 10.22
C LYS A 33 -1.21 -12.09 10.09
N THR A 34 -2.12 -12.77 9.41
CA THR A 34 -2.07 -14.22 9.19
C THR A 34 -0.85 -14.62 8.35
N VAL A 35 -0.50 -13.85 7.32
CA VAL A 35 0.68 -14.10 6.49
C VAL A 35 1.97 -13.74 7.23
N VAL A 36 2.00 -12.60 7.94
CA VAL A 36 3.15 -12.15 8.75
C VAL A 36 3.53 -13.18 9.81
N VAL A 37 2.55 -13.69 10.57
CA VAL A 37 2.79 -14.73 11.60
C VAL A 37 3.29 -16.04 10.98
N ALA A 38 2.93 -16.33 9.73
CA ALA A 38 3.38 -17.51 9.02
C ALA A 38 4.76 -17.36 8.36
N ALA A 39 5.29 -16.13 8.24
CA ALA A 39 6.55 -15.84 7.58
C ALA A 39 7.74 -16.19 8.48
N MET A 40 8.11 -17.47 8.50
CA MET A 40 9.21 -18.02 9.30
C MET A 40 10.31 -18.60 8.39
N PRO A 41 11.54 -18.85 8.91
CA PRO A 41 12.57 -19.52 8.13
C PRO A 41 12.09 -20.88 7.59
N GLY A 42 12.44 -21.19 6.35
CA GLY A 42 12.05 -22.41 5.65
C GLY A 42 10.61 -22.41 5.13
N VAL A 43 9.86 -21.31 5.24
CA VAL A 43 8.51 -21.22 4.68
C VAL A 43 8.57 -20.79 3.21
N SER A 44 7.76 -21.44 2.38
CA SER A 44 7.60 -21.17 0.96
C SER A 44 6.86 -19.85 0.70
N VAL A 45 7.39 -19.00 -0.16
CA VAL A 45 6.73 -17.77 -0.62
C VAL A 45 5.43 -18.09 -1.36
N LEU A 46 5.41 -19.11 -2.23
CA LEU A 46 4.18 -19.56 -2.88
C LEU A 46 3.09 -19.92 -1.86
N SER A 47 3.45 -20.63 -0.79
CA SER A 47 2.51 -21.04 0.26
C SER A 47 1.94 -19.85 1.04
N LEU A 48 2.74 -18.81 1.26
CA LEU A 48 2.30 -17.57 1.91
C LEU A 48 1.31 -16.79 1.03
N CYS A 49 1.60 -16.68 -0.27
CA CYS A 49 0.68 -16.07 -1.23
C CYS A 49 -0.67 -16.80 -1.26
N GLN A 50 -0.66 -18.14 -1.37
CA GLN A 50 -1.88 -18.94 -1.35
C GLN A 50 -2.65 -18.80 -0.03
N LYS A 51 -1.95 -18.73 1.11
CA LYS A 51 -2.56 -18.56 2.42
C LYS A 51 -3.27 -17.21 2.55
N GLY A 52 -2.66 -16.13 2.09
CA GLY A 52 -3.28 -14.80 2.08
C GLY A 52 -4.53 -14.76 1.21
N ASP A 53 -4.45 -15.24 -0.02
CA ASP A 53 -5.58 -15.27 -0.97
C ASP A 53 -6.74 -16.12 -0.43
N ALA A 54 -6.44 -17.31 0.10
CA ALA A 54 -7.44 -18.20 0.68
C ALA A 54 -8.14 -17.57 1.89
N PHE A 55 -7.40 -16.87 2.75
CA PHE A 55 -7.98 -16.16 3.89
C PHE A 55 -8.95 -15.06 3.43
N ILE A 56 -8.53 -14.23 2.46
CA ILE A 56 -9.38 -13.15 1.92
C ILE A 56 -10.69 -13.72 1.35
N MET A 57 -10.61 -14.76 0.52
CA MET A 57 -11.79 -15.38 -0.07
C MET A 57 -12.72 -16.01 0.98
N ALA A 58 -12.15 -16.65 2.01
CA ALA A 58 -12.93 -17.23 3.10
C ALA A 58 -13.68 -16.17 3.92
N GLU A 59 -13.03 -15.07 4.30
CA GLU A 59 -13.65 -14.02 5.11
C GLU A 59 -14.65 -13.17 4.32
N THR A 60 -14.31 -12.81 3.08
CA THR A 60 -15.24 -12.05 2.21
C THR A 60 -16.50 -12.86 1.87
N GLY A 61 -16.41 -14.19 1.81
CA GLY A 61 -17.57 -15.09 1.68
C GLY A 61 -18.50 -15.11 2.90
N LYS A 62 -18.06 -14.60 4.06
CA LYS A 62 -18.87 -14.57 5.30
C LYS A 62 -19.76 -13.33 5.42
N ILE A 63 -19.39 -12.22 4.77
CA ILE A 63 -20.09 -10.94 4.85
C ILE A 63 -21.09 -10.76 3.69
N PHE A 64 -22.14 -9.95 3.88
CA PHE A 64 -23.13 -9.62 2.83
C PHE A 64 -23.71 -10.84 2.08
N LYS A 65 -23.98 -11.96 2.76
CA LYS A 65 -24.46 -13.21 2.11
C LYS A 65 -25.84 -13.09 1.46
N LYS A 66 -26.65 -12.14 1.92
CA LYS A 66 -28.00 -11.90 1.40
C LYS A 66 -27.99 -11.11 0.09
N GLU A 67 -26.90 -10.40 -0.19
CA GLU A 67 -26.72 -9.58 -1.40
C GLU A 67 -25.92 -10.40 -2.42
N LYS A 68 -26.64 -11.20 -3.22
CA LYS A 68 -26.05 -12.19 -4.13
C LYS A 68 -25.21 -11.56 -5.24
N ASP A 69 -25.55 -10.35 -5.65
CA ASP A 69 -24.92 -9.66 -6.77
C ASP A 69 -23.75 -8.74 -6.35
N MET A 70 -23.54 -8.58 -5.03
CA MET A 70 -22.44 -7.75 -4.52
C MET A 70 -21.09 -8.41 -4.79
N LYS A 71 -20.24 -7.73 -5.58
CA LYS A 71 -18.87 -8.16 -5.85
C LYS A 71 -17.98 -7.91 -4.64
N LYS A 72 -17.28 -8.94 -4.16
CA LYS A 72 -16.35 -8.86 -3.01
C LYS A 72 -15.28 -9.94 -3.13
N GLY A 73 -14.10 -9.66 -2.59
CA GLY A 73 -12.98 -10.59 -2.68
C GLY A 73 -11.63 -9.88 -2.71
N ILE A 74 -10.70 -10.46 -3.48
CA ILE A 74 -9.34 -9.96 -3.64
C ILE A 74 -9.35 -8.73 -4.55
N ALA A 75 -8.85 -7.61 -4.04
CA ALA A 75 -8.58 -6.40 -4.83
C ALA A 75 -7.14 -6.35 -5.34
N PHE A 76 -6.22 -6.97 -4.63
CA PHE A 76 -4.84 -7.14 -5.06
C PHE A 76 -4.34 -8.48 -4.52
N PRO A 77 -3.84 -9.39 -5.38
CA PRO A 77 -3.42 -10.71 -4.95
C PRO A 77 -2.25 -10.61 -3.98
N THR A 78 -2.17 -11.57 -3.05
CA THR A 78 -1.09 -11.60 -2.07
C THR A 78 0.25 -11.75 -2.77
N CYS A 79 1.09 -10.72 -2.63
CA CYS A 79 2.46 -10.67 -3.13
C CYS A 79 3.44 -10.71 -1.96
N VAL A 80 4.52 -11.47 -2.11
CA VAL A 80 5.58 -11.59 -1.10
C VAL A 80 6.93 -11.39 -1.78
N SER A 81 7.51 -10.20 -1.59
CA SER A 81 8.75 -9.75 -2.22
C SER A 81 9.90 -9.70 -1.20
N VAL A 82 10.98 -10.43 -1.47
CA VAL A 82 12.09 -10.66 -0.52
C VAL A 82 13.33 -9.83 -0.89
N ASN A 83 13.97 -9.23 0.11
CA ASN A 83 15.21 -8.45 0.00
C ASN A 83 15.18 -7.36 -1.09
N ASN A 84 15.97 -7.53 -2.15
CA ASN A 84 16.09 -6.59 -3.28
C ASN A 84 14.91 -6.64 -4.25
N CYS A 85 14.08 -7.69 -4.22
CA CYS A 85 12.83 -7.71 -4.98
C CYS A 85 11.92 -6.59 -4.45
N VAL A 86 11.49 -5.68 -5.30
CA VAL A 86 10.79 -4.44 -4.93
C VAL A 86 9.32 -4.72 -4.65
N CYS A 87 8.60 -5.36 -5.57
CA CYS A 87 7.16 -5.52 -5.50
C CYS A 87 6.64 -6.68 -6.39
N HIS A 88 5.35 -6.99 -6.24
CA HIS A 88 4.52 -7.82 -7.13
C HIS A 88 4.92 -9.29 -7.29
N HIS A 89 5.80 -9.81 -6.43
CA HIS A 89 6.19 -11.22 -6.52
C HIS A 89 5.08 -12.14 -5.98
N SER A 90 4.31 -12.74 -6.89
CA SER A 90 3.28 -13.73 -6.60
C SER A 90 3.49 -14.96 -7.50
N PRO A 91 4.37 -15.90 -7.12
CA PRO A 91 4.81 -16.97 -8.01
C PRO A 91 3.68 -17.93 -8.43
N LEU A 92 3.85 -18.53 -9.61
CA LEU A 92 3.01 -19.65 -10.07
C LEU A 92 3.45 -20.97 -9.46
N LYS A 93 2.67 -22.03 -9.66
CA LYS A 93 3.04 -23.37 -9.19
C LYS A 93 4.20 -23.95 -9.99
N SER A 94 4.38 -23.52 -11.25
CA SER A 94 5.49 -23.95 -12.10
C SER A 94 6.75 -23.08 -12.01
N ASP A 95 6.68 -21.94 -11.31
CA ASP A 95 7.86 -21.12 -11.07
C ASP A 95 8.73 -21.73 -9.96
N ALA A 96 10.02 -21.41 -9.96
CA ALA A 96 10.91 -21.80 -8.86
C ALA A 96 10.47 -21.08 -7.58
N ASP A 97 10.23 -21.84 -6.52
CA ASP A 97 9.79 -21.29 -5.25
C ASP A 97 10.94 -20.64 -4.47
N VAL A 98 10.60 -19.62 -3.68
CA VAL A 98 11.54 -18.92 -2.81
C VAL A 98 11.26 -19.35 -1.38
N MET A 99 12.28 -19.95 -0.75
CA MET A 99 12.21 -20.35 0.65
C MET A 99 12.77 -19.22 1.51
N LEU A 100 11.98 -18.73 2.46
CA LEU A 100 12.40 -17.68 3.39
C LEU A 100 13.57 -18.15 4.24
N LYS A 101 14.53 -17.26 4.48
CA LYS A 101 15.69 -17.50 5.35
C LYS A 101 15.65 -16.58 6.56
N ASP A 102 16.34 -16.99 7.61
CA ASP A 102 16.58 -16.12 8.75
C ASP A 102 17.27 -14.82 8.31
N GLY A 103 16.81 -13.68 8.81
CA GLY A 103 17.29 -12.36 8.45
C GLY A 103 16.78 -11.81 7.12
N ASP A 104 15.97 -12.53 6.33
CA ASP A 104 15.38 -11.98 5.10
C ASP A 104 14.44 -10.81 5.40
N LEU A 105 14.55 -9.73 4.62
CA LEU A 105 13.57 -8.65 4.65
C LEU A 105 12.42 -9.00 3.71
N VAL A 106 11.23 -9.20 4.26
CA VAL A 106 10.05 -9.66 3.54
C VAL A 106 9.01 -8.55 3.47
N LYS A 107 8.55 -8.23 2.26
CA LYS A 107 7.41 -7.33 2.01
C LYS A 107 6.19 -8.17 1.66
N ILE A 108 5.11 -8.02 2.41
CA ILE A 108 3.81 -8.65 2.13
C ILE A 108 2.85 -7.56 1.69
N ASP A 109 2.22 -7.71 0.53
CA ASP A 109 1.28 -6.75 -0.06
C ASP A 109 0.00 -7.49 -0.51
N LEU A 110 -1.16 -6.98 -0.12
CA LEU A 110 -2.46 -7.56 -0.47
C LEU A 110 -3.58 -6.51 -0.44
N GLY A 111 -4.71 -6.85 -1.07
CA GLY A 111 -5.87 -5.97 -1.13
C GLY A 111 -7.19 -6.72 -1.06
N VAL A 112 -8.17 -6.11 -0.42
CA VAL A 112 -9.55 -6.60 -0.32
C VAL A 112 -10.49 -5.55 -0.88
N HIS A 113 -11.54 -5.96 -1.60
CA HIS A 113 -12.65 -5.06 -1.94
C HIS A 113 -13.98 -5.61 -1.45
N VAL A 114 -14.87 -4.68 -1.11
CA VAL A 114 -16.29 -4.95 -0.84
C VAL A 114 -17.08 -3.98 -1.69
N ASP A 115 -17.87 -4.51 -2.62
CA ASP A 115 -18.68 -3.74 -3.57
C ASP A 115 -17.88 -2.72 -4.41
N GLY A 116 -16.63 -3.10 -4.72
CA GLY A 116 -15.70 -2.25 -5.46
C GLY A 116 -14.92 -1.24 -4.62
N PHE A 117 -15.21 -1.08 -3.34
CA PHE A 117 -14.43 -0.22 -2.42
C PHE A 117 -13.21 -0.95 -1.91
N ILE A 118 -12.02 -0.43 -2.22
CA ILE A 118 -10.74 -1.15 -2.10
C ILE A 118 -10.00 -0.76 -0.81
N SER A 119 -9.44 -1.76 -0.14
CA SER A 119 -8.56 -1.58 1.02
C SER A 119 -7.26 -2.34 0.80
N ASN A 120 -6.20 -1.61 0.44
CA ASN A 120 -4.85 -2.15 0.30
C ASN A 120 -4.04 -1.99 1.58
N VAL A 121 -3.14 -2.94 1.80
CA VAL A 121 -2.16 -2.91 2.88
C VAL A 121 -0.90 -3.66 2.49
N ALA A 122 0.25 -3.10 2.86
CA ALA A 122 1.53 -3.77 2.74
C ALA A 122 2.41 -3.49 3.96
N HIS A 123 3.25 -4.46 4.30
CA HIS A 123 4.11 -4.39 5.47
C HIS A 123 5.45 -5.08 5.23
N SER A 124 6.52 -4.44 5.67
CA SER A 124 7.84 -5.04 5.79
C SER A 124 8.12 -5.57 7.18
N LEU A 125 8.65 -6.79 7.23
CA LEU A 125 9.27 -7.39 8.41
C LEU A 125 10.63 -7.99 8.07
N VAL A 126 11.38 -8.39 9.09
CA VAL A 126 12.56 -9.24 8.92
C VAL A 126 12.35 -10.55 9.66
N VAL A 127 12.59 -11.66 8.96
CA VAL A 127 12.41 -13.01 9.50
C VAL A 127 13.43 -13.23 10.63
N GLY A 128 12.98 -13.75 11.77
CA GLY A 128 13.84 -14.09 12.91
C GLY A 128 14.15 -12.95 13.89
N VAL A 129 13.68 -11.72 13.62
CA VAL A 129 13.89 -10.58 14.54
C VAL A 129 12.96 -10.66 15.74
N THR A 130 13.51 -10.43 16.93
CA THR A 130 12.79 -10.45 18.21
C THR A 130 13.14 -9.23 19.05
N LYS A 131 12.43 -9.01 20.15
CA LYS A 131 12.73 -7.90 21.08
C LYS A 131 14.07 -8.10 21.80
N ASP A 132 14.45 -9.35 22.05
CA ASP A 132 15.72 -9.69 22.71
C ASP A 132 16.91 -9.56 21.76
N ASN A 133 16.69 -9.78 20.46
CA ASN A 133 17.68 -9.57 19.41
C ASN A 133 17.15 -8.64 18.30
N PRO A 134 17.05 -7.32 18.59
CA PRO A 134 16.51 -6.36 17.64
C PRO A 134 17.47 -6.14 16.48
N LEU A 135 16.89 -5.87 15.31
CA LEU A 135 17.64 -5.64 14.08
C LEU A 135 18.41 -4.33 14.12
N THR A 136 19.64 -4.36 13.60
CA THR A 136 20.52 -3.19 13.44
C THR A 136 20.99 -3.04 11.99
N GLY A 137 21.74 -1.97 11.71
CA GLY A 137 22.37 -1.73 10.41
C GLY A 137 21.39 -1.36 9.29
N ARG A 138 21.80 -1.58 8.04
CA ARG A 138 21.09 -1.08 6.84
C ARG A 138 19.64 -1.53 6.71
N LYS A 139 19.31 -2.76 7.13
CA LYS A 139 17.92 -3.25 7.13
C LYS A 139 17.06 -2.51 8.16
N ALA A 140 17.60 -2.18 9.33
CA ALA A 140 16.90 -1.34 10.31
C ALA A 140 16.74 0.11 9.81
N ASP A 141 17.77 0.67 9.16
CA ASP A 141 17.73 2.01 8.58
C ASP A 141 16.58 2.15 7.57
N VAL A 142 16.53 1.25 6.58
CA VAL A 142 15.54 1.34 5.49
C VAL A 142 14.11 1.10 5.96
N ILE A 143 13.91 0.19 6.92
CA ILE A 143 12.58 -0.05 7.50
C ILE A 143 12.12 1.16 8.30
N LYS A 144 13.00 1.77 9.11
CA LYS A 144 12.64 3.00 9.85
C LYS A 144 12.39 4.16 8.89
N ALA A 145 13.19 4.32 7.84
CA ALA A 145 12.98 5.33 6.82
C ALA A 145 11.59 5.17 6.16
N ALA A 146 11.26 3.97 5.68
CA ALA A 146 9.97 3.68 5.05
C ALA A 146 8.80 3.88 6.02
N HIS A 147 8.95 3.47 7.28
CA HIS A 147 7.91 3.68 8.30
C HIS A 147 7.69 5.18 8.59
N LEU A 148 8.75 5.96 8.75
CA LEU A 148 8.64 7.41 8.97
C LEU A 148 8.08 8.14 7.75
N CYS A 149 8.41 7.69 6.54
CA CYS A 149 7.77 8.16 5.30
C CYS A 149 6.26 7.89 5.32
N ALA A 150 5.82 6.69 5.73
CA ALA A 150 4.40 6.37 5.87
C ALA A 150 3.71 7.26 6.93
N GLU A 151 4.36 7.51 8.06
CA GLU A 151 3.85 8.40 9.12
C GLU A 151 3.79 9.87 8.69
N ALA A 152 4.74 10.33 7.89
CA ALA A 152 4.72 11.67 7.30
C ALA A 152 3.56 11.80 6.30
N ALA A 153 3.38 10.80 5.42
CA ALA A 153 2.27 10.78 4.47
C ALA A 153 0.91 10.79 5.17
N LEU A 154 0.74 10.02 6.25
CA LEU A 154 -0.50 10.03 7.05
C LEU A 154 -0.87 11.43 7.59
N ARG A 155 0.10 12.34 7.73
CA ARG A 155 -0.11 13.72 8.23
C ARG A 155 -0.19 14.76 7.11
N LEU A 156 0.36 14.46 5.94
CA LEU A 156 0.43 15.35 4.78
C LEU A 156 -0.66 15.09 3.75
N VAL A 157 -1.12 13.84 3.61
CA VAL A 157 -2.26 13.48 2.75
C VAL A 157 -3.55 13.85 3.46
N LYS A 158 -3.94 15.12 3.32
CA LYS A 158 -5.13 15.71 3.91
C LYS A 158 -5.67 16.81 2.99
N PRO A 159 -6.98 17.13 3.08
CA PRO A 159 -7.56 18.17 2.23
C PRO A 159 -6.82 19.50 2.33
N GLY A 160 -6.56 20.13 1.18
CA GLY A 160 -5.84 21.40 1.06
C GLY A 160 -4.32 21.29 0.85
N ASN A 161 -3.75 20.10 1.03
CA ASN A 161 -2.34 19.85 0.73
C ASN A 161 -2.17 19.36 -0.71
N GLN A 162 -0.94 19.49 -1.23
CA GLN A 162 -0.58 18.99 -2.56
C GLN A 162 0.25 17.71 -2.49
N ASN A 163 0.14 16.88 -3.52
CA ASN A 163 0.93 15.66 -3.67
C ASN A 163 2.46 15.90 -3.59
N SER A 164 2.94 17.01 -4.17
CA SER A 164 4.35 17.43 -4.16
C SER A 164 4.95 17.54 -2.74
N GLN A 165 4.18 18.00 -1.77
CA GLN A 165 4.63 18.14 -0.38
C GLN A 165 4.96 16.78 0.25
N VAL A 166 4.21 15.73 -0.12
CA VAL A 166 4.45 14.37 0.33
C VAL A 166 5.73 13.82 -0.29
N THR A 167 5.90 13.99 -1.60
CA THR A 167 7.11 13.60 -2.34
C THR A 167 8.38 14.22 -1.75
N GLU A 168 8.36 15.53 -1.48
CA GLU A 168 9.51 16.25 -0.91
C GLU A 168 9.85 15.77 0.51
N ALA A 169 8.84 15.53 1.35
CA ALA A 169 9.03 14.99 2.69
C ALA A 169 9.66 13.60 2.67
N TRP A 170 9.21 12.71 1.78
CA TRP A 170 9.78 11.37 1.62
C TRP A 170 11.26 11.40 1.22
N ASN A 171 11.64 12.27 0.28
CA ASN A 171 13.04 12.42 -0.13
C ASN A 171 13.94 12.87 1.02
N LYS A 172 13.48 13.87 1.81
CA LYS A 172 14.23 14.35 2.98
C LYS A 172 14.37 13.26 4.05
N ILE A 173 13.29 12.56 4.39
CA ILE A 173 13.30 11.48 5.39
C ILE A 173 14.23 10.35 4.94
N ALA A 174 14.06 9.84 3.71
CA ALA A 174 14.89 8.74 3.20
C ALA A 174 16.38 9.10 3.21
N LYS A 175 16.72 10.34 2.82
CA LYS A 175 18.10 10.84 2.84
C LYS A 175 18.71 10.84 4.24
N SER A 176 17.96 11.16 5.29
CA SER A 176 18.44 11.09 6.68
C SER A 176 18.89 9.68 7.08
N PHE A 177 18.34 8.64 6.45
CA PHE A 177 18.72 7.24 6.65
C PHE A 177 19.69 6.71 5.57
N LYS A 178 20.28 7.60 4.76
CA LYS A 178 21.11 7.24 3.59
C LYS A 178 20.39 6.26 2.67
N CYS A 179 19.09 6.45 2.47
CA CYS A 179 18.22 5.62 1.65
C CYS A 179 17.58 6.47 0.54
N SER A 180 17.01 5.81 -0.46
CA SER A 180 16.37 6.47 -1.60
C SER A 180 14.96 5.90 -1.82
N PRO A 181 13.90 6.72 -1.98
CA PRO A 181 12.62 6.21 -2.46
C PRO A 181 12.76 5.66 -3.88
N ILE A 182 12.03 4.59 -4.20
CA ILE A 182 12.04 4.03 -5.55
C ILE A 182 11.45 5.06 -6.53
N GLU A 183 12.21 5.37 -7.57
CA GLU A 183 11.90 6.35 -8.62
C GLU A 183 10.60 5.96 -9.37
N GLY A 184 9.69 6.94 -9.50
CA GLY A 184 8.50 6.83 -10.34
C GLY A 184 7.35 5.98 -9.78
N MET A 185 7.47 5.42 -8.58
CA MET A 185 6.37 4.65 -7.97
C MET A 185 5.21 5.58 -7.57
N LEU A 186 3.98 5.11 -7.79
CA LEU A 186 2.76 5.89 -7.57
C LEU A 186 1.95 5.36 -6.39
N SER A 187 1.48 6.28 -5.56
CA SER A 187 0.33 6.06 -4.67
C SER A 187 -0.92 6.58 -5.36
N HIS A 188 -2.00 5.78 -5.37
CA HIS A 188 -3.19 6.08 -6.16
C HIS A 188 -4.39 6.53 -5.31
N GLN A 189 -5.18 7.44 -5.88
CA GLN A 189 -6.55 7.64 -5.46
C GLN A 189 -7.36 6.35 -5.72
N LEU A 190 -8.23 6.00 -4.80
CA LEU A 190 -9.17 4.88 -4.91
C LEU A 190 -10.58 5.40 -5.12
N LYS A 191 -11.31 4.77 -6.04
CA LYS A 191 -12.74 4.98 -6.25
C LYS A 191 -13.45 3.62 -6.31
N GLN A 192 -14.78 3.62 -6.38
CA GLN A 192 -15.51 2.37 -6.55
C GLN A 192 -15.08 1.68 -7.86
N HIS A 193 -14.58 0.44 -7.77
CA HIS A 193 -14.06 -0.36 -8.90
C HIS A 193 -12.81 0.19 -9.62
N VAL A 194 -12.17 1.24 -9.07
CA VAL A 194 -10.96 1.86 -9.65
C VAL A 194 -9.85 1.87 -8.59
N ILE A 195 -8.81 1.07 -8.83
CA ILE A 195 -7.65 0.94 -7.94
C ILE A 195 -6.56 1.99 -8.20
N ASP A 196 -6.60 2.62 -9.36
CA ASP A 196 -5.57 3.47 -9.95
C ASP A 196 -6.16 4.78 -10.47
N GLY A 197 -6.86 5.50 -9.59
CA GLY A 197 -7.39 6.81 -9.92
C GLY A 197 -6.29 7.80 -10.35
N GLU A 198 -6.71 8.82 -11.10
CA GLU A 198 -5.83 9.76 -11.80
C GLU A 198 -4.97 10.59 -10.84
N LYS A 199 -5.55 11.06 -9.73
CA LYS A 199 -4.79 11.79 -8.71
C LYS A 199 -3.83 10.85 -8.00
N THR A 200 -2.53 11.13 -8.12
CA THR A 200 -1.47 10.27 -7.61
C THR A 200 -0.40 11.06 -6.85
N ILE A 201 0.35 10.34 -6.01
CA ILE A 201 1.57 10.82 -5.36
C ILE A 201 2.73 10.05 -5.96
N ILE A 202 3.72 10.75 -6.53
CA ILE A 202 4.89 10.14 -7.15
C ILE A 202 6.09 10.14 -6.20
N GLN A 203 6.80 9.03 -6.10
CA GLN A 203 8.04 8.90 -5.34
C GLN A 203 9.24 9.25 -6.20
N ASN A 204 10.12 10.12 -5.68
CA ASN A 204 11.42 10.45 -6.27
C ASN A 204 11.41 10.56 -7.82
N PRO A 205 10.57 11.43 -8.41
CA PRO A 205 10.42 11.48 -9.87
C PRO A 205 11.69 12.02 -10.54
N THR A 206 12.00 11.50 -11.73
CA THR A 206 12.94 12.15 -12.66
C THR A 206 12.43 13.53 -13.08
N ASP A 207 13.31 14.36 -13.65
CA ASP A 207 12.93 15.67 -14.17
C ASP A 207 11.82 15.59 -15.25
N GLN A 208 11.83 14.53 -16.06
CA GLN A 208 10.80 14.30 -17.07
C GLN A 208 9.49 13.88 -16.41
N GLN A 209 9.51 12.89 -15.53
CA GLN A 209 8.31 12.46 -14.79
C GLN A 209 7.71 13.60 -13.97
N LYS A 210 8.52 14.49 -13.39
CA LYS A 210 8.04 15.65 -12.63
C LYS A 210 7.31 16.67 -13.50
N LYS A 211 7.64 16.76 -14.79
CA LYS A 211 6.93 17.62 -15.77
C LYS A 211 5.63 16.97 -16.24
N ASP A 212 5.65 15.66 -16.42
CA ASP A 212 4.51 14.90 -16.94
C ASP A 212 3.48 14.56 -15.85
N HIS A 213 3.92 14.49 -14.58
CA HIS A 213 3.07 14.19 -13.44
C HIS A 213 2.28 15.42 -13.00
N GLU A 214 0.96 15.28 -12.96
CA GLU A 214 0.06 16.35 -12.60
C GLU A 214 0.13 16.68 -11.10
N LYS A 215 0.23 17.97 -10.79
CA LYS A 215 0.08 18.46 -9.43
C LYS A 215 -1.39 18.40 -9.04
N ALA A 216 -1.69 17.64 -7.99
CA ALA A 216 -3.04 17.51 -7.48
C ALA A 216 -3.14 18.02 -6.05
N GLU A 217 -4.23 18.71 -5.75
CA GLU A 217 -4.67 19.02 -4.40
C GLU A 217 -5.58 17.90 -3.88
N PHE A 218 -5.36 17.50 -2.63
CA PHE A 218 -6.21 16.54 -1.95
C PHE A 218 -7.51 17.21 -1.50
N GLU A 219 -8.62 16.50 -1.63
CA GLU A 219 -9.97 16.99 -1.34
C GLU A 219 -10.67 16.14 -0.27
N VAL A 220 -11.73 16.71 0.31
CA VAL A 220 -12.58 15.99 1.28
C VAL A 220 -13.35 14.91 0.51
N HIS A 221 -13.54 13.76 1.16
CA HIS A 221 -14.22 12.57 0.63
C HIS A 221 -13.44 11.78 -0.44
N GLU A 222 -12.16 12.05 -0.62
CA GLU A 222 -11.27 11.19 -1.39
C GLU A 222 -10.70 10.04 -0.55
N VAL A 223 -10.27 8.97 -1.22
CA VAL A 223 -9.60 7.82 -0.63
C VAL A 223 -8.28 7.58 -1.34
N TYR A 224 -7.23 7.25 -0.61
CA TYR A 224 -5.91 6.97 -1.18
C TYR A 224 -5.31 5.66 -0.64
N ALA A 225 -4.72 4.86 -1.53
CA ALA A 225 -3.74 3.85 -1.18
C ALA A 225 -2.34 4.48 -1.24
N VAL A 226 -1.82 4.87 -0.07
CA VAL A 226 -0.47 5.41 0.06
C VAL A 226 0.50 4.24 0.08
N ASP A 227 1.43 4.18 -0.88
CA ASP A 227 2.44 3.13 -1.03
C ASP A 227 3.84 3.73 -0.96
N VAL A 228 4.59 3.35 0.07
CA VAL A 228 5.95 3.84 0.33
C VAL A 228 6.92 2.71 0.07
N LEU A 229 7.88 2.91 -0.84
CA LEU A 229 8.91 1.95 -1.22
C LEU A 229 10.28 2.61 -1.12
N ILE A 230 11.08 2.23 -0.12
CA ILE A 230 12.40 2.81 0.14
C ILE A 230 13.48 1.75 -0.04
N SER A 231 14.53 2.08 -0.79
CA SER A 231 15.72 1.26 -1.06
C SER A 231 16.91 1.73 -0.21
N THR A 232 17.77 0.79 0.19
CA THR A 232 19.09 1.11 0.73
C THR A 232 20.06 1.64 -0.33
N GLY A 233 19.76 1.42 -1.61
CA GLY A 233 20.57 1.76 -2.77
C GLY A 233 20.13 3.04 -3.50
N GLU A 234 20.21 3.00 -4.83
CA GLU A 234 19.98 4.16 -5.70
C GLU A 234 18.50 4.50 -5.91
N GLY A 235 17.59 3.57 -5.60
CA GLY A 235 16.16 3.75 -5.82
C GLY A 235 15.73 3.50 -7.27
N LYS A 236 16.56 2.82 -8.08
CA LYS A 236 16.32 2.61 -9.51
C LYS A 236 15.94 1.17 -9.80
N ALA A 237 14.67 0.85 -9.55
CA ALA A 237 14.11 -0.47 -9.76
C ALA A 237 14.09 -0.84 -11.26
N LYS A 238 14.45 -2.09 -11.57
CA LYS A 238 14.47 -2.62 -12.94
C LYS A 238 13.79 -3.97 -13.01
N ASP A 239 13.25 -4.32 -14.16
CA ASP A 239 12.80 -5.68 -14.42
C ASP A 239 14.02 -6.62 -14.47
N GLY A 240 13.97 -7.69 -13.66
CA GLY A 240 15.03 -8.69 -13.55
C GLY A 240 14.84 -9.90 -14.47
N GLY A 241 13.85 -9.88 -15.37
CA GLY A 241 13.47 -11.02 -16.22
C GLY A 241 12.58 -12.03 -15.49
N GLN A 242 12.14 -11.74 -14.27
CA GLN A 242 11.20 -12.57 -13.53
C GLN A 242 9.82 -12.49 -14.20
N ARG A 243 9.13 -13.63 -14.32
CA ARG A 243 7.80 -13.69 -14.95
C ARG A 243 6.81 -12.78 -14.21
N THR A 244 6.16 -11.89 -14.96
CA THR A 244 4.97 -11.18 -14.48
C THR A 244 3.79 -12.13 -14.35
N THR A 245 3.19 -12.20 -13.17
CA THR A 245 2.06 -13.09 -12.87
C THR A 245 0.80 -12.34 -12.43
N VAL A 246 0.90 -11.03 -12.19
CA VAL A 246 -0.19 -10.18 -11.75
C VAL A 246 -0.56 -9.22 -12.88
N TYR A 247 -1.86 -9.15 -13.18
CA TYR A 247 -2.41 -8.35 -14.26
C TYR A 247 -3.70 -7.69 -13.81
N LYS A 248 -4.06 -6.57 -14.45
CA LYS A 248 -5.33 -5.89 -14.28
C LYS A 248 -5.94 -5.60 -15.65
N ARG A 249 -7.26 -5.71 -15.78
CA ARG A 249 -7.96 -5.27 -16.98
C ARG A 249 -7.93 -3.76 -17.14
N ASP A 250 -7.67 -3.30 -18.36
CA ASP A 250 -7.95 -1.92 -18.77
C ASP A 250 -9.34 -1.87 -19.43
N PRO A 251 -10.36 -1.28 -18.79
CA PRO A 251 -11.70 -1.19 -19.37
C PRO A 251 -11.79 -0.23 -20.57
N ASN A 252 -10.82 0.67 -20.75
CA ASN A 252 -10.80 1.65 -21.83
C ASN A 252 -10.24 1.08 -23.14
N LYS A 253 -9.71 -0.15 -23.11
CA LYS A 253 -9.09 -0.81 -24.25
C LYS A 253 -10.01 -1.93 -24.74
N VAL A 254 -10.32 -1.90 -26.03
CA VAL A 254 -11.17 -2.90 -26.68
C VAL A 254 -10.44 -3.48 -27.88
N TYR A 255 -10.35 -4.81 -27.93
CA TYR A 255 -9.70 -5.52 -29.04
C TYR A 255 -10.36 -6.88 -29.28
N GLY A 256 -10.61 -7.21 -30.54
CA GLY A 256 -11.17 -8.50 -30.96
C GLY A 256 -10.11 -9.60 -31.02
N LEU A 257 -9.87 -10.26 -29.87
CA LEU A 257 -8.91 -11.36 -29.70
C LEU A 257 -9.10 -12.49 -30.74
N LYS A 258 -8.00 -12.90 -31.38
CA LYS A 258 -7.96 -13.86 -32.48
C LYS A 258 -7.88 -15.30 -31.99
N MET A 259 -7.14 -15.57 -30.91
CA MET A 259 -7.01 -16.93 -30.39
C MET A 259 -8.22 -17.32 -29.52
N LYS A 260 -8.74 -18.55 -29.70
CA LYS A 260 -9.83 -19.09 -28.87
C LYS A 260 -9.43 -19.15 -27.38
N THR A 261 -8.18 -19.51 -27.10
CA THR A 261 -7.64 -19.56 -25.74
C THR A 261 -7.67 -18.18 -25.07
N SER A 262 -7.24 -17.13 -25.76
CA SER A 262 -7.27 -15.76 -25.24
C SER A 262 -8.69 -15.27 -24.99
N ARG A 263 -9.63 -15.52 -25.92
CA ARG A 263 -11.06 -15.17 -25.71
C ARG A 263 -11.65 -15.86 -24.48
N THR A 264 -11.35 -17.14 -24.31
CA THR A 264 -11.84 -17.94 -23.16
C THR A 264 -11.25 -17.40 -21.86
N PHE A 265 -9.94 -17.16 -21.83
CA PHE A 265 -9.23 -16.57 -20.69
C PHE A 265 -9.77 -15.18 -20.32
N PHE A 266 -9.91 -14.28 -21.29
CA PHE A 266 -10.41 -12.93 -21.07
C PHE A 266 -11.84 -12.93 -20.53
N SER A 267 -12.72 -13.77 -21.07
CA SER A 267 -14.11 -13.90 -20.60
C SER A 267 -14.17 -14.45 -19.17
N GLU A 268 -13.32 -15.43 -18.83
CA GLU A 268 -13.25 -15.96 -17.47
C GLU A 268 -12.73 -14.90 -16.49
N MET A 269 -11.67 -14.18 -16.87
CA MET A 269 -11.07 -13.10 -16.09
C MET A 269 -12.08 -11.98 -15.80
N GLU A 270 -12.76 -11.48 -16.83
CA GLU A 270 -13.77 -10.43 -16.72
C GLU A 270 -14.91 -10.83 -15.78
N ARG A 271 -15.40 -12.07 -15.88
CA ARG A 271 -16.45 -12.59 -14.99
C ARG A 271 -16.00 -12.69 -13.53
N ARG A 272 -14.73 -13.02 -13.28
CA ARG A 272 -14.22 -13.35 -11.94
C ARG A 272 -13.64 -12.15 -11.19
N PHE A 273 -12.95 -11.27 -11.90
CA PHE A 273 -12.14 -10.20 -11.30
C PHE A 273 -12.54 -8.81 -11.80
N ASP A 274 -13.28 -8.74 -12.92
CA ASP A 274 -13.72 -7.49 -13.53
C ASP A 274 -12.54 -6.53 -13.83
N THR A 275 -12.41 -5.43 -13.08
CA THR A 275 -11.30 -4.47 -13.18
C THR A 275 -10.24 -4.62 -12.09
N MET A 276 -10.41 -5.56 -11.16
CA MET A 276 -9.47 -5.78 -10.06
C MET A 276 -8.21 -6.52 -10.54
N PRO A 277 -7.02 -6.15 -10.04
CA PRO A 277 -5.82 -6.95 -10.21
C PRO A 277 -6.01 -8.41 -9.76
N PHE A 278 -5.46 -9.33 -10.54
CA PHE A 278 -5.52 -10.77 -10.28
C PHE A 278 -4.19 -11.43 -10.62
N THR A 279 -3.95 -12.61 -10.04
CA THR A 279 -2.79 -13.44 -10.37
C THR A 279 -3.18 -14.61 -11.29
N LEU A 280 -2.31 -14.98 -12.23
CA LEU A 280 -2.53 -16.15 -13.10
C LEU A 280 -2.67 -17.47 -12.31
N ARG A 281 -2.17 -17.54 -11.07
CA ARG A 281 -2.36 -18.69 -10.17
C ARG A 281 -3.84 -18.96 -9.84
N ALA A 282 -4.72 -17.97 -10.00
CA ALA A 282 -6.14 -18.11 -9.73
C ALA A 282 -6.89 -18.94 -10.80
N PHE A 283 -6.27 -19.24 -11.94
CA PHE A 283 -6.85 -20.08 -12.99
C PHE A 283 -6.50 -21.55 -12.75
N GLU A 284 -7.47 -22.43 -13.01
CA GLU A 284 -7.29 -23.87 -12.80
C GLU A 284 -6.21 -24.46 -13.72
N ASP A 285 -6.25 -24.09 -15.01
CA ASP A 285 -5.27 -24.48 -16.02
C ASP A 285 -4.26 -23.36 -16.25
N GLU A 286 -3.16 -23.44 -15.52
CA GLU A 286 -2.07 -22.46 -15.58
C GLU A 286 -1.46 -22.34 -16.98
N GLY A 287 -1.37 -23.45 -17.73
CA GLY A 287 -0.83 -23.47 -19.09
C GLY A 287 -1.70 -22.66 -20.05
N LYS A 288 -3.02 -22.84 -19.99
CA LYS A 288 -3.96 -22.05 -20.80
C LYS A 288 -3.98 -20.58 -20.38
N ALA A 289 -3.95 -20.28 -19.09
CA ALA A 289 -3.89 -18.90 -18.60
C ALA A 289 -2.64 -18.18 -19.10
N ARG A 290 -1.48 -18.84 -19.02
CA ARG A 290 -0.20 -18.33 -19.55
C ARG A 290 -0.22 -18.10 -21.06
N LEU A 291 -0.91 -18.94 -21.82
CA LEU A 291 -1.03 -18.74 -23.27
C LEU A 291 -2.00 -17.59 -23.61
N GLY A 292 -3.14 -17.53 -22.91
CA GLY A 292 -4.18 -16.53 -23.16
C GLY A 292 -3.77 -15.10 -22.79
N VAL A 293 -2.98 -14.94 -21.72
CA VAL A 293 -2.54 -13.61 -21.25
C VAL A 293 -1.63 -12.90 -22.24
N VAL A 294 -0.84 -13.64 -23.04
CA VAL A 294 0.14 -13.07 -23.99
C VAL A 294 -0.53 -12.15 -25.01
N GLU A 295 -1.60 -12.61 -25.65
CA GLU A 295 -2.33 -11.80 -26.63
C GLU A 295 -3.03 -10.61 -25.96
N CYS A 296 -3.62 -10.83 -24.78
CA CYS A 296 -4.35 -9.79 -24.06
C CYS A 296 -3.41 -8.65 -23.62
N ALA A 297 -2.25 -8.97 -23.06
CA ALA A 297 -1.25 -7.97 -22.67
C ALA A 297 -0.62 -7.27 -23.89
N LYS A 298 -0.36 -8.01 -24.97
CA LYS A 298 0.17 -7.44 -26.22
C LYS A 298 -0.75 -6.37 -26.84
N HIS A 299 -2.06 -6.56 -26.69
CA HIS A 299 -3.08 -5.63 -27.18
C HIS A 299 -3.61 -4.69 -26.09
N GLU A 300 -2.86 -4.52 -25.00
CA GLU A 300 -3.14 -3.57 -23.92
C GLU A 300 -4.48 -3.77 -23.20
N LEU A 301 -5.14 -4.92 -23.40
CA LEU A 301 -6.37 -5.25 -22.65
C LEU A 301 -6.07 -5.54 -21.18
N LEU A 302 -4.82 -5.93 -20.89
CA LEU A 302 -4.33 -6.19 -19.55
C LEU A 302 -3.05 -5.40 -19.28
N GLN A 303 -3.06 -4.61 -18.21
CA GLN A 303 -1.90 -3.95 -17.65
C GLN A 303 -1.12 -4.93 -16.76
N PRO A 304 0.19 -5.13 -17.01
CA PRO A 304 1.03 -6.00 -16.19
C PRO A 304 1.53 -5.27 -14.93
N PHE A 305 1.60 -6.00 -13.81
CA PHE A 305 2.27 -5.58 -12.59
C PHE A 305 3.61 -6.31 -12.51
N ASN A 306 4.63 -5.74 -13.16
CA ASN A 306 5.94 -6.38 -13.30
C ASN A 306 6.65 -6.54 -11.95
N VAL A 307 7.45 -7.61 -11.84
CA VAL A 307 8.30 -7.86 -10.67
C VAL A 307 9.61 -7.11 -10.84
N LEU A 308 9.78 -6.03 -10.10
CA LEU A 308 10.97 -5.20 -10.17
C LEU A 308 12.00 -5.57 -9.10
N HIS A 309 13.26 -5.28 -9.36
CA HIS A 309 14.39 -5.55 -8.49
C HIS A 309 15.31 -4.34 -8.38
N GLU A 310 15.88 -4.18 -7.19
CA GLU A 310 17.09 -3.40 -6.95
C GLU A 310 18.34 -4.25 -7.16
N LYS A 311 19.53 -3.63 -7.08
CA LYS A 311 20.81 -4.36 -7.07
C LYS A 311 20.80 -5.45 -6.00
N GLU A 312 21.43 -6.59 -6.28
CA GLU A 312 21.42 -7.76 -5.38
C GLU A 312 21.97 -7.49 -3.98
N SER A 313 22.89 -6.52 -3.83
CA SER A 313 23.45 -6.11 -2.53
C SER A 313 22.50 -5.29 -1.66
N GLU A 314 21.40 -4.80 -2.24
CA GLU A 314 20.49 -3.86 -1.60
C GLU A 314 19.22 -4.52 -1.08
N VAL A 315 18.48 -3.79 -0.26
CA VAL A 315 17.18 -4.23 0.25
C VAL A 315 16.17 -3.10 0.17
N VAL A 316 14.90 -3.49 -0.01
CA VAL A 316 13.79 -2.54 -0.15
C VAL A 316 12.75 -2.82 0.92
N ALA A 317 12.34 -1.77 1.65
CA ALA A 317 11.23 -1.81 2.59
C ALA A 317 9.98 -1.13 2.01
N GLN A 318 8.82 -1.66 2.38
CA GLN A 318 7.51 -1.21 1.93
C GLN A 318 6.55 -1.03 3.11
N PHE A 319 5.81 0.07 3.09
CA PHE A 319 4.60 0.24 3.88
C PHE A 319 3.50 0.83 3.00
N LYS A 320 2.36 0.12 2.92
CA LYS A 320 1.19 0.59 2.21
C LYS A 320 -0.01 0.63 3.14
N PHE A 321 -0.79 1.69 3.06
CA PHE A 321 -2.04 1.81 3.83
C PHE A 321 -3.11 2.58 3.06
N THR A 322 -4.36 2.29 3.40
CA THR A 322 -5.52 2.99 2.86
C THR A 322 -5.99 4.05 3.85
N VAL A 323 -6.20 5.28 3.35
CA VAL A 323 -6.63 6.44 4.14
C VAL A 323 -7.86 7.10 3.51
N LEU A 324 -8.85 7.40 4.34
CA LEU A 324 -10.08 8.10 3.98
C LEU A 324 -9.96 9.58 4.39
N LEU A 325 -10.16 10.51 3.46
CA LEU A 325 -10.08 11.94 3.73
C LEU A 325 -11.43 12.47 4.22
N MET A 326 -11.76 12.16 5.48
CA MET A 326 -12.98 12.64 6.12
C MET A 326 -12.91 14.16 6.38
N ALA A 327 -14.06 14.83 6.51
CA ALA A 327 -14.13 16.26 6.84
C ALA A 327 -13.39 16.63 8.15
N ASN A 328 -13.30 15.69 9.10
CA ASN A 328 -12.59 15.86 10.37
C ASN A 328 -11.09 15.49 10.29
N GLY A 329 -10.57 15.12 9.12
CA GLY A 329 -9.18 14.78 8.87
C GLY A 329 -8.98 13.36 8.32
N PRO A 330 -7.74 12.99 7.97
CA PRO A 330 -7.44 11.67 7.43
C PRO A 330 -7.72 10.57 8.46
N LEU A 331 -8.38 9.51 8.00
CA LEU A 331 -8.68 8.29 8.74
C LEU A 331 -8.02 7.10 8.06
N ARG A 332 -6.91 6.64 8.64
CA ARG A 332 -6.27 5.38 8.23
C ARG A 332 -7.15 4.19 8.66
N ILE A 333 -7.42 3.28 7.73
CA ILE A 333 -8.28 2.10 7.99
C ILE A 333 -7.52 0.77 7.97
N THR A 334 -6.40 0.68 7.23
CA THR A 334 -5.51 -0.48 7.28
C THR A 334 -4.30 -0.20 8.16
N ASN A 335 -3.99 -1.12 9.08
CA ASN A 335 -3.07 -0.90 10.19
C ASN A 335 -1.64 -1.31 9.85
N SER A 336 -0.68 -0.70 10.56
CA SER A 336 0.71 -1.18 10.57
C SER A 336 0.87 -2.21 11.69
N LEU A 337 1.66 -3.25 11.43
CA LEU A 337 2.14 -4.20 12.46
C LEU A 337 3.54 -3.81 12.97
N PHE A 338 3.97 -2.58 12.70
CA PHE A 338 5.31 -2.11 13.03
C PHE A 338 5.52 -1.97 14.54
N GLU A 339 6.56 -2.60 15.05
CA GLU A 339 7.03 -2.47 16.43
C GLU A 339 8.39 -1.75 16.44
N PRO A 340 8.44 -0.46 16.85
CA PRO A 340 9.68 0.33 16.77
C PRO A 340 10.87 -0.28 17.53
N GLU A 341 10.60 -1.02 18.61
CA GLU A 341 11.60 -1.66 19.46
C GLU A 341 12.43 -2.72 18.73
N LEU A 342 11.87 -3.32 17.66
CA LEU A 342 12.54 -4.35 16.86
C LEU A 342 13.62 -3.79 15.92
N TYR A 343 13.66 -2.47 15.70
CA TYR A 343 14.51 -1.84 14.68
C TYR A 343 15.33 -0.70 15.28
N LYS A 344 16.63 -0.95 15.47
CA LYS A 344 17.59 0.02 16.00
C LYS A 344 18.46 0.57 14.87
N SER A 345 18.32 1.87 14.63
CA SER A 345 19.17 2.61 13.68
C SER A 345 19.90 3.70 14.45
N GLU A 346 21.14 3.92 14.08
CA GLU A 346 21.97 5.04 14.56
C GLU A 346 21.62 6.35 13.85
N LEU A 347 20.84 6.27 12.76
CA LEU A 347 20.39 7.41 11.98
C LEU A 347 18.99 7.85 12.45
N GLU A 348 18.74 9.15 12.36
CA GLU A 348 17.46 9.77 12.64
C GLU A 348 17.18 10.92 11.67
N VAL A 349 15.91 11.32 11.55
CA VAL A 349 15.54 12.53 10.80
C VAL A 349 16.12 13.73 11.52
N GLU A 350 16.94 14.56 10.87
CA GLU A 350 17.57 15.73 11.51
C GLU A 350 16.79 17.03 11.30
N ASP A 351 16.06 17.14 10.19
CA ASP A 351 15.27 18.33 9.81
C ASP A 351 14.20 18.64 10.88
N ALA A 352 14.27 19.84 11.46
CA ALA A 352 13.44 20.24 12.60
C ALA A 352 11.93 20.30 12.26
N GLU A 353 11.58 20.72 11.04
CA GLU A 353 10.19 20.79 10.60
C GLU A 353 9.61 19.38 10.44
N LEU A 354 10.39 18.46 9.88
CA LEU A 354 10.01 17.05 9.76
C LEU A 354 9.93 16.35 11.13
N LYS A 355 10.85 16.63 12.05
CA LYS A 355 10.73 16.16 13.45
C LYS A 355 9.40 16.62 14.07
N ALA A 356 9.07 17.91 13.93
CA ALA A 356 7.83 18.48 14.45
C ALA A 356 6.58 17.86 13.78
N LEU A 357 6.62 17.65 12.46
CA LEU A 357 5.58 16.96 11.72
C LEU A 357 5.36 15.55 12.27
N LEU A 358 6.41 14.73 12.38
CA LEU A 358 6.33 13.34 12.83
C LEU A 358 5.84 13.22 14.28
N GLN A 359 6.21 14.16 15.15
CA GLN A 359 5.72 14.23 16.54
C GLN A 359 4.27 14.75 16.66
N SER A 360 3.77 15.45 15.64
CA SER A 360 2.39 15.93 15.60
C SER A 360 1.41 14.75 15.55
N SER A 361 0.17 14.97 16.01
CA SER A 361 -0.86 13.93 15.94
C SER A 361 -1.47 13.86 14.54
N ALA A 362 -1.69 12.65 14.01
CA ALA A 362 -2.33 12.45 12.71
C ALA A 362 -3.82 12.90 12.63
N SER A 363 -4.56 12.90 13.76
CA SER A 363 -5.99 13.25 13.77
C SER A 363 -6.26 14.64 14.38
N ARG A 364 -7.10 15.46 13.72
CA ARG A 364 -7.51 16.78 14.23
C ARG A 364 -8.20 16.70 15.61
N LYS A 365 -8.94 15.63 15.92
CA LYS A 365 -9.61 15.47 17.23
C LYS A 365 -8.59 15.29 18.36
N THR A 366 -7.52 14.56 18.07
CA THR A 366 -6.40 14.35 18.99
C THR A 366 -5.49 15.57 19.05
N GLN A 367 -5.29 16.29 17.95
CA GLN A 367 -4.60 17.59 17.92
C GLN A 367 -5.35 18.64 18.76
N LYS A 368 -6.69 18.76 18.65
CA LYS A 368 -7.50 19.67 19.48
C LYS A 368 -7.42 19.29 20.97
N LYS A 369 -7.45 18.00 21.32
CA LYS A 369 -7.24 17.55 22.70
C LYS A 369 -5.82 17.86 23.21
N LYS A 370 -4.76 17.64 22.41
CA LYS A 370 -3.38 17.99 22.76
C LYS A 370 -3.19 19.51 22.88
N LYS A 371 -3.76 20.31 21.98
CA LYS A 371 -3.70 21.79 22.00
C LYS A 371 -4.44 22.36 23.22
N LYS A 372 -5.60 21.79 23.59
CA LYS A 372 -6.34 22.14 24.82
C LYS A 372 -5.62 21.70 26.11
N LYS A 373 -4.84 20.62 26.05
CA LYS A 373 -3.99 20.18 27.17
C LYS A 373 -2.77 21.09 27.31
N ALA A 374 -2.10 21.44 26.21
CA ALA A 374 -0.96 22.34 26.19
C ALA A 374 -1.35 23.77 26.61
N SER A 375 -2.51 24.30 26.20
CA SER A 375 -2.98 25.62 26.66
C SER A 375 -3.24 25.65 28.17
N LYS A 376 -3.81 24.58 28.72
CA LYS A 376 -3.99 24.45 30.18
C LYS A 376 -2.68 24.40 30.94
N THR A 377 -1.66 23.71 30.40
CA THR A 377 -0.33 23.65 31.04
C THR A 377 0.36 25.01 31.03
N VAL A 378 0.22 25.78 29.94
CA VAL A 378 0.78 27.14 29.83
C VAL A 378 0.06 28.11 30.78
N GLU A 379 -1.27 28.04 30.91
CA GLU A 379 -2.04 28.83 31.88
C GLU A 379 -1.66 28.54 33.33
N THR A 380 -1.38 27.27 33.69
CA THR A 380 -0.85 26.93 35.03
C THR A 380 0.58 27.43 35.26
N ALA A 381 1.42 27.47 34.22
CA ALA A 381 2.80 27.95 34.34
C ALA A 381 2.86 29.49 34.47
N THR A 382 2.00 30.23 33.75
CA THR A 382 1.90 31.68 33.90
C THR A 382 1.17 32.09 35.19
N GLY A 383 0.24 31.26 35.70
CA GLY A 383 -0.38 31.47 37.00
C GLY A 383 0.57 31.29 38.18
N GLN A 384 1.48 30.31 38.12
CA GLN A 384 2.49 30.09 39.17
C GLN A 384 3.60 31.15 39.18
N ALA A 385 3.96 31.71 38.02
CA ALA A 385 4.97 32.78 37.94
C ALA A 385 4.46 34.12 38.52
N MET A 386 3.15 34.40 38.43
CA MET A 386 2.55 35.61 39.01
C MET A 386 2.33 35.54 40.53
N GLU A 387 2.19 34.34 41.12
CA GLU A 387 2.09 34.19 42.58
C GLU A 387 3.44 34.34 43.30
N THR A 388 4.57 34.14 42.59
CA THR A 388 5.91 34.31 43.17
C THR A 388 6.45 35.74 43.12
N GLU A 389 5.95 36.62 42.25
CA GLU A 389 6.35 38.04 42.20
C GLU A 389 5.53 38.96 43.13
N ALA A 390 4.47 38.45 43.77
CA ALA A 390 3.67 39.20 44.74
C ALA A 390 4.10 38.94 46.21
N ALA A 391 5.18 38.19 46.41
CA ALA A 391 5.70 37.81 47.71
C ALA A 391 7.23 38.00 47.79
N GLU A 392 7.70 39.22 47.51
CA GLU A 392 9.00 39.73 47.97
C GLU A 392 8.94 41.24 48.21
#